data_AF-A0A8C0T656-F1
#
_entry.id   AF-A0A8C0T656-F1
#
_cell.length_a   1.000
_cell.length_b   1.000
_cell.length_c   1.000
_cell.angle_alpha   90.00
_cell.angle_beta   90.00
_cell.angle_gamma   90.00
#
_symmetry.space_group_name_H-M   'P 1'
#
loop_
_entity.id
_entity.type
_entity.pdbx_description
1 polymer ?
#
loop_
_entity_poly.entity_id
_entity_poly.type
_entity_poly.pdbx_seq_one_letter_code
_entity_poly.pdbx_strand_id
1 'polypeptide(L)'
;MPSLIILRGGGRVNRLVNMHLRAPTLPLSGFYFDRDDVALEGVGHFFRELAEEKREGAERFLKMQNQRGGRALFQDVQKPSQDEWGKTLDAMEAALLLEKSLNQALLDLHALGSARADPHLCDFLENHFLDEEVKLIKKMGDHLTNLRRLATRRLGWASIFSKGSLSSTTRSPWRPAAFEGLLWQPPGARACA
;
A
#
# COMPACT_ATOMS: atom_id res chain seq x y z
N MET A 1 -23.81 -36.36 0.95
CA MET A 1 -24.39 -35.00 0.83
C MET A 1 -23.62 -34.08 1.79
N PRO A 2 -23.24 -32.87 1.38
CA PRO A 2 -21.85 -32.49 1.07
C PRO A 2 -21.10 -31.86 2.25
N SER A 3 -20.01 -32.47 2.71
CA SER A 3 -19.12 -31.86 3.72
C SER A 3 -17.63 -32.06 3.43
N LEU A 4 -17.27 -32.60 2.26
CA LEU A 4 -15.90 -33.04 1.97
C LEU A 4 -15.00 -31.99 1.29
N ILE A 5 -15.53 -30.82 0.91
CA ILE A 5 -14.73 -29.70 0.35
C ILE A 5 -14.13 -28.82 1.48
N ILE A 6 -14.56 -29.01 2.74
CA ILE A 6 -14.37 -28.06 3.85
C ILE A 6 -12.92 -27.92 4.36
N LEU A 7 -11.96 -28.81 4.05
CA LEU A 7 -10.69 -28.82 4.82
C LEU A 7 -9.39 -28.51 4.08
N ARG A 8 -9.33 -28.54 2.75
CA ARG A 8 -7.99 -28.55 2.10
C ARG A 8 -7.43 -27.19 1.71
N GLY A 9 -8.21 -26.11 1.75
CA GLY A 9 -7.79 -24.73 1.41
C GLY A 9 -7.58 -23.79 2.60
N GLY A 10 -8.10 -24.14 3.78
CA GLY A 10 -8.12 -23.27 4.96
C GLY A 10 -6.74 -22.81 5.41
N GLY A 11 -5.70 -23.64 5.24
CA GLY A 11 -4.32 -23.24 5.56
C GLY A 11 -3.79 -22.09 4.71
N ARG A 12 -4.18 -22.00 3.43
CA ARG A 12 -3.78 -20.89 2.56
C ARG A 12 -4.59 -19.64 2.82
N VAL A 13 -5.89 -19.78 3.10
CA VAL A 13 -6.74 -18.66 3.51
C VAL A 13 -6.24 -18.08 4.84
N ASN A 14 -5.94 -18.91 5.84
CA ASN A 14 -5.36 -18.46 7.11
C ASN A 14 -4.00 -17.77 6.90
N ARG A 15 -3.15 -18.28 5.99
CA ARG A 15 -1.89 -17.60 5.64
C ARG A 15 -2.17 -16.25 4.97
N LEU A 16 -3.15 -16.15 4.09
CA LEU A 16 -3.50 -14.92 3.38
C LEU A 16 -4.09 -13.87 4.32
N VAL A 17 -4.96 -14.29 5.24
CA VAL A 17 -5.47 -13.49 6.36
C VAL A 17 -4.30 -13.02 7.20
N ASN A 18 -3.38 -13.90 7.57
CA ASN A 18 -2.20 -13.49 8.33
C ASN A 18 -1.30 -12.53 7.53
N MET A 19 -1.19 -12.66 6.20
CA MET A 19 -0.43 -11.71 5.37
C MET A 19 -1.13 -10.35 5.27
N HIS A 20 -2.47 -10.30 5.14
CA HIS A 20 -3.24 -9.06 5.19
C HIS A 20 -3.17 -8.41 6.58
N LEU A 21 -3.25 -9.22 7.64
CA LEU A 21 -3.05 -8.80 9.03
C LEU A 21 -1.58 -8.53 9.38
N ARG A 22 -0.62 -8.93 8.53
CA ARG A 22 0.82 -8.62 8.58
C ARG A 22 1.21 -7.50 7.60
N ALA A 23 0.25 -6.95 6.87
CA ALA A 23 0.39 -5.64 6.25
C ALA A 23 0.29 -4.41 7.21
N PRO A 24 0.24 -4.49 8.57
CA PRO A 24 0.14 -3.32 9.42
C PRO A 24 1.53 -2.72 9.70
N THR A 25 2.48 -2.87 8.77
CA THR A 25 3.55 -1.89 8.60
C THR A 25 3.01 -0.53 8.14
N LEU A 26 1.81 -0.49 7.56
CA LEU A 26 1.23 0.70 6.91
C LEU A 26 0.61 1.75 7.87
N PRO A 27 -0.15 1.40 8.93
CA PRO A 27 -0.61 2.40 9.89
C PRO A 27 0.56 3.00 10.69
N LEU A 28 1.57 2.20 11.04
CA LEU A 28 2.79 2.67 11.71
C LEU A 28 3.61 3.59 10.80
N SER A 29 3.69 3.32 9.49
CA SER A 29 4.29 4.26 8.54
C SER A 29 3.46 5.53 8.37
N GLY A 30 2.13 5.44 8.44
CA GLY A 30 1.24 6.59 8.41
C GLY A 30 1.58 7.62 9.49
N PHE A 31 1.69 7.16 10.74
CA PHE A 31 2.07 8.01 11.88
C PHE A 31 3.53 8.48 11.82
N TYR A 32 4.44 7.73 11.18
CA TYR A 32 5.80 8.20 10.93
C TYR A 32 5.81 9.44 10.02
N PHE A 33 4.98 9.45 8.96
CA PHE A 33 4.90 10.59 8.04
C PHE A 33 4.16 11.82 8.63
N ASP A 34 3.34 11.61 9.65
CA ASP A 34 2.65 12.69 10.39
C ASP A 34 3.53 13.34 11.48
N ARG A 35 4.74 12.82 11.74
CA ARG A 35 5.68 13.44 12.69
C ARG A 35 6.08 14.84 12.22
N ASP A 36 6.33 15.74 13.18
CA ASP A 36 6.72 17.13 12.91
C ASP A 36 8.05 17.24 12.14
N ASP A 37 8.96 16.29 12.33
CA ASP A 37 10.26 16.23 11.65
C ASP A 37 10.22 15.58 10.25
N VAL A 38 9.08 15.01 9.84
CA VAL A 38 8.85 14.47 8.49
C VAL A 38 7.84 15.31 7.71
N ALA A 39 6.70 15.64 8.33
CA ALA A 39 5.65 16.55 7.84
C ALA A 39 5.13 16.23 6.42
N LEU A 40 4.82 14.96 6.15
CA LEU A 40 4.28 14.49 4.87
C LEU A 40 2.88 13.90 5.05
N GLU A 41 1.95 14.72 5.53
CA GLU A 41 0.57 14.32 5.87
C GLU A 41 -0.14 13.58 4.72
N GLY A 42 0.03 14.01 3.47
CA GLY A 42 -0.57 13.33 2.31
C GLY A 42 -0.07 11.89 2.11
N VAL A 43 1.20 11.63 2.43
CA VAL A 43 1.79 10.29 2.42
C VAL A 43 1.28 9.51 3.62
N GLY A 44 1.20 10.15 4.79
CA GLY A 44 0.63 9.56 6.01
C GLY A 44 -0.82 9.11 5.83
N HIS A 45 -1.65 9.93 5.19
CA HIS A 45 -3.03 9.61 4.82
C HIS A 45 -3.13 8.41 3.89
N PHE A 46 -2.35 8.40 2.80
CA PHE A 46 -2.33 7.28 1.85
C PHE A 46 -2.03 5.94 2.54
N PHE A 47 -1.05 5.91 3.44
CA PHE A 47 -0.70 4.69 4.16
C PHE A 47 -1.76 4.26 5.17
N ARG A 48 -2.51 5.20 5.75
CA ARG A 48 -3.66 4.89 6.60
C ARG A 48 -4.82 4.29 5.80
N GLU A 49 -5.21 4.90 4.68
CA GLU A 49 -6.24 4.33 3.78
C GLU A 49 -5.87 2.92 3.34
N LEU A 50 -4.61 2.72 2.91
CA LEU A 50 -4.13 1.41 2.50
C LEU A 50 -4.21 0.37 3.64
N ALA A 51 -3.90 0.78 4.87
CA ALA A 51 -4.03 -0.09 6.03
C ALA A 51 -5.50 -0.50 6.29
N GLU A 52 -6.44 0.42 6.07
CA GLU A 52 -7.87 0.13 6.19
C GLU A 52 -8.36 -0.83 5.12
N GLU A 53 -7.95 -0.62 3.85
CA GLU A 53 -8.24 -1.54 2.75
C GLU A 53 -7.74 -2.97 3.07
N LYS A 54 -6.53 -3.11 3.64
CA LYS A 54 -6.00 -4.43 4.03
C LYS A 54 -6.76 -5.06 5.19
N ARG A 55 -7.23 -4.27 6.16
CA ARG A 55 -8.10 -4.74 7.25
C ARG A 55 -9.42 -5.27 6.69
N GLU A 56 -10.07 -4.51 5.81
CA GLU A 56 -11.31 -4.93 5.15
C GLU A 56 -11.11 -6.20 4.32
N GLY A 57 -10.00 -6.32 3.60
CA GLY A 57 -9.64 -7.54 2.87
C GLY A 57 -9.53 -8.77 3.78
N ALA A 58 -8.87 -8.64 4.93
CA ALA A 58 -8.78 -9.72 5.92
C ALA A 58 -10.16 -10.13 6.46
N GLU A 59 -11.02 -9.15 6.76
CA GLU A 59 -12.40 -9.40 7.22
C GLU A 59 -13.25 -10.11 6.17
N ARG A 60 -13.14 -9.73 4.89
CA ARG A 60 -13.80 -10.43 3.78
C ARG A 60 -13.40 -11.90 3.73
N PHE A 61 -12.11 -12.22 3.88
CA PHE A 61 -11.63 -13.60 3.93
C PHE A 61 -12.18 -14.38 5.14
N LEU A 62 -12.17 -13.79 6.33
CA LEU A 62 -12.72 -14.41 7.55
C LEU A 62 -14.21 -14.71 7.41
N LYS A 63 -14.98 -13.76 6.83
CA LYS A 63 -16.41 -13.93 6.57
C LYS A 63 -16.66 -15.07 5.60
N MET A 64 -15.94 -15.11 4.47
CA MET A 64 -16.04 -16.19 3.49
C MET A 64 -15.68 -17.55 4.11
N GLN A 65 -14.64 -17.60 4.94
CA GLN A 65 -14.23 -18.82 5.63
C GLN A 65 -15.31 -19.34 6.58
N ASN A 66 -15.97 -18.44 7.34
CA ASN A 66 -17.10 -18.80 8.20
C ASN A 66 -18.32 -19.27 7.39
N GLN A 67 -18.64 -18.61 6.27
CA GLN A 67 -19.72 -19.01 5.38
C GLN A 67 -19.54 -20.42 4.81
N ARG A 68 -18.28 -20.80 4.53
CA ARG A 68 -17.93 -22.12 3.99
C ARG A 68 -17.72 -23.20 5.07
N GLY A 69 -18.02 -22.89 6.34
CA GLY A 69 -17.87 -23.81 7.47
C GLY A 69 -16.42 -24.07 7.88
N GLY A 70 -15.47 -23.27 7.40
CA GLY A 70 -14.06 -23.32 7.77
C GLY A 70 -13.81 -22.88 9.22
N ARG A 71 -12.55 -22.98 9.65
CA ARG A 71 -12.10 -22.48 10.96
C ARG A 71 -10.93 -21.53 10.77
N ALA A 72 -11.12 -20.27 11.14
CA ALA A 72 -10.05 -19.29 11.18
C ALA A 72 -9.05 -19.68 12.27
N LEU A 73 -7.77 -19.75 11.89
CA LEU A 73 -6.67 -19.92 12.84
C LEU A 73 -5.83 -18.64 12.80
N PHE A 74 -5.93 -17.86 13.85
CA PHE A 74 -5.13 -16.66 14.02
C PHE A 74 -3.71 -17.05 14.44
N GLN A 75 -2.72 -16.41 13.82
CA GLN A 75 -1.31 -16.54 14.17
C GLN A 75 -0.81 -15.19 14.67
N ASP A 76 0.31 -15.20 15.37
CA ASP A 76 0.92 -13.97 15.86
C ASP A 76 1.27 -13.03 14.70
N VAL A 77 0.75 -11.80 14.79
CA VAL A 77 1.11 -10.71 13.88
C VAL A 77 2.51 -10.24 14.27
N GLN A 78 3.49 -10.61 13.45
CA GLN A 78 4.88 -10.20 13.66
C GLN A 78 5.02 -8.69 13.47
N LYS A 79 5.76 -8.05 14.38
CA LYS A 79 6.15 -6.65 14.27
C LYS A 79 6.84 -6.40 12.92
N PRO A 80 6.66 -5.21 12.30
CA PRO A 80 7.53 -4.72 11.24
C PRO A 80 9.01 -5.02 11.50
N SER A 81 9.75 -5.37 10.44
CA SER A 81 11.21 -5.45 10.52
C SER A 81 11.87 -4.07 10.57
N GLN A 82 11.13 -2.99 10.31
CA GLN A 82 11.63 -1.62 10.30
C GLN A 82 10.67 -0.68 11.05
N ASP A 83 11.20 0.06 12.01
CA ASP A 83 10.48 1.10 12.77
C ASP A 83 10.67 2.50 12.18
N GLU A 84 11.75 2.70 11.43
CA GLU A 84 12.06 3.95 10.72
C GLU A 84 12.03 3.70 9.22
N TRP A 85 11.16 4.42 8.52
CA TRP A 85 10.95 4.25 7.08
C TRP A 85 11.90 5.09 6.23
N GLY A 86 12.82 5.83 6.85
CA GLY A 86 13.81 6.66 6.17
C GLY A 86 13.16 7.67 5.24
N LYS A 87 13.40 7.55 3.92
CA LYS A 87 12.80 8.41 2.89
C LYS A 87 11.47 7.83 2.43
N THR A 88 10.53 8.70 2.05
CA THR A 88 9.25 8.33 1.42
C THR A 88 9.39 7.34 0.27
N LEU A 89 10.48 7.45 -0.50
CA LEU A 89 10.75 6.55 -1.61
C LEU A 89 10.94 5.10 -1.13
N ASP A 90 11.71 4.90 -0.07
CA ASP A 90 12.03 3.57 0.48
C ASP A 90 10.75 2.92 1.04
N ALA A 91 9.92 3.72 1.74
CA ALA A 91 8.62 3.27 2.25
C ALA A 91 7.66 2.85 1.13
N MET A 92 7.54 3.65 0.07
CA MET A 92 6.68 3.35 -1.08
C MET A 92 7.17 2.13 -1.86
N GLU A 93 8.49 1.93 -1.97
CA GLU A 93 9.07 0.73 -2.60
C GLU A 93 8.79 -0.53 -1.78
N ALA A 94 8.99 -0.47 -0.46
CA ALA A 94 8.69 -1.58 0.44
C ALA A 94 7.20 -1.95 0.42
N ALA A 95 6.32 -0.95 0.43
CA ALA A 95 4.89 -1.16 0.33
C ALA A 95 4.49 -1.79 -1.02
N LEU A 96 5.03 -1.29 -2.14
CA LEU A 96 4.76 -1.88 -3.46
C LEU A 96 5.22 -3.34 -3.56
N LEU A 97 6.36 -3.68 -2.94
CA LEU A 97 6.84 -5.06 -2.88
C LEU A 97 5.89 -5.95 -2.08
N LEU A 98 5.38 -5.45 -0.95
CA LEU A 98 4.37 -6.16 -0.16
C LEU A 98 3.11 -6.41 -0.98
N GLU A 99 2.59 -5.40 -1.67
CA GLU A 99 1.39 -5.53 -2.51
C GLU A 99 1.57 -6.57 -3.63
N LYS A 100 2.72 -6.55 -4.31
CA LYS A 100 3.03 -7.58 -5.32
C LYS A 100 3.07 -8.99 -4.71
N SER A 101 3.59 -9.14 -3.50
CA SER A 101 3.62 -10.43 -2.81
C SER A 101 2.22 -10.91 -2.40
N LEU A 102 1.34 -10.00 -1.99
CA LEU A 102 -0.06 -10.28 -1.70
C LEU A 102 -0.81 -10.71 -2.97
N ASN A 103 -0.63 -9.98 -4.06
CA ASN A 103 -1.21 -10.33 -5.36
C ASN A 103 -0.74 -11.70 -5.85
N GLN A 104 0.56 -12.03 -5.68
CA GLN A 104 1.04 -13.37 -6.01
C GLN A 104 0.38 -14.45 -5.15
N ALA A 105 0.20 -14.21 -3.85
CA ALA A 105 -0.47 -15.16 -2.97
C ALA A 105 -1.96 -15.35 -3.33
N LEU A 106 -2.64 -14.30 -3.81
CA LEU A 106 -4.01 -14.37 -4.32
C LEU A 106 -4.09 -15.21 -5.58
N LEU A 107 -3.17 -15.02 -6.53
CA LEU A 107 -3.08 -15.84 -7.74
C LEU A 107 -2.80 -17.31 -7.42
N ASP A 108 -1.92 -17.59 -6.46
CA ASP A 108 -1.64 -18.95 -6.00
C ASP A 108 -2.88 -19.60 -5.35
N LEU A 109 -3.69 -18.81 -4.63
CA LEU A 109 -4.94 -19.29 -4.02
C LEU A 109 -6.01 -19.54 -5.09
N HIS A 110 -6.09 -18.69 -6.11
CA HIS A 110 -6.98 -18.86 -7.26
C HIS A 110 -6.62 -20.11 -8.06
N ALA A 111 -5.34 -20.31 -8.38
CA ALA A 111 -4.85 -21.51 -9.05
C ALA A 111 -5.18 -22.78 -8.25
N LEU A 112 -5.10 -22.71 -6.91
CA LEU A 112 -5.52 -23.80 -6.04
C LEU A 112 -7.03 -24.05 -6.08
N GLY A 113 -7.85 -22.99 -6.10
CA GLY A 113 -9.29 -23.09 -6.27
C GLY A 113 -9.66 -23.76 -7.58
N SER A 114 -9.02 -23.32 -8.68
CA SER A 114 -9.20 -23.88 -10.02
C SER A 114 -8.80 -25.36 -10.09
N ALA A 115 -7.62 -25.73 -9.57
CA ALA A 115 -7.14 -27.11 -9.51
C ALA A 115 -8.04 -28.05 -8.68
N ARG A 116 -8.87 -27.48 -7.82
CA ARG A 116 -9.81 -28.22 -6.95
C ARG A 116 -11.26 -28.12 -7.40
N ALA A 117 -11.51 -27.52 -8.56
CA ALA A 117 -12.86 -27.24 -9.05
C ALA A 117 -13.73 -26.54 -8.00
N ASP A 118 -13.19 -25.49 -7.37
CA ASP A 118 -13.87 -24.65 -6.39
C ASP A 118 -14.27 -23.30 -7.01
N PRO A 119 -15.32 -23.26 -7.85
CA PRO A 119 -15.68 -22.05 -8.60
C PRO A 119 -16.09 -20.90 -7.70
N HIS A 120 -16.68 -21.18 -6.53
CA HIS A 120 -17.05 -20.16 -5.56
C HIS A 120 -15.82 -19.44 -4.99
N LEU A 121 -14.70 -20.16 -4.75
CA LEU A 121 -13.47 -19.51 -4.31
C LEU A 121 -12.84 -18.66 -5.42
N CYS A 122 -12.82 -19.15 -6.66
CA CYS A 122 -12.27 -18.39 -7.79
C CYS A 122 -13.07 -17.10 -8.03
N ASP A 123 -14.39 -17.20 -8.10
CA ASP A 123 -15.30 -16.06 -8.27
C ASP A 123 -15.14 -15.03 -7.14
N PHE A 124 -15.04 -15.49 -5.90
CA PHE A 124 -14.79 -14.61 -4.74
C PHE A 124 -13.48 -13.83 -4.87
N LEU A 125 -12.39 -14.46 -5.34
CA LEU A 125 -11.10 -13.79 -5.51
C LEU A 125 -11.12 -12.79 -6.68
N GLU A 126 -11.75 -13.17 -7.78
CA GLU A 126 -11.90 -12.32 -8.97
C GLU A 126 -12.72 -11.06 -8.67
N ASN A 127 -13.86 -11.22 -8.01
CA ASN A 127 -14.81 -10.13 -7.75
C ASN A 127 -14.38 -9.18 -6.64
N HIS A 128 -13.56 -9.63 -5.68
CA HIS A 128 -13.26 -8.85 -4.47
C HIS A 128 -11.79 -8.47 -4.28
N PHE A 129 -10.85 -9.03 -5.05
CA PHE A 129 -9.42 -8.83 -4.78
C PHE A 129 -8.57 -8.60 -6.03
N LEU A 130 -8.66 -9.47 -7.05
CA LEU A 130 -7.68 -9.46 -8.15
C LEU A 130 -7.65 -8.15 -8.93
N ASP A 131 -8.80 -7.54 -9.22
CA ASP A 131 -8.87 -6.25 -9.90
C ASP A 131 -8.46 -5.07 -9.00
N GLU A 132 -8.83 -5.13 -7.71
CA GLU A 132 -8.43 -4.13 -6.69
C GLU A 132 -6.91 -4.06 -6.54
N GLU A 133 -6.24 -5.22 -6.44
CA GLU A 133 -4.79 -5.33 -6.31
C GLU A 133 -4.04 -4.82 -7.55
N VAL A 134 -4.52 -5.12 -8.76
CA VAL A 134 -3.90 -4.63 -10.00
C VAL A 134 -3.99 -3.10 -10.08
N LYS A 135 -5.13 -2.51 -9.72
CA LYS A 135 -5.33 -1.06 -9.67
C LYS A 135 -4.41 -0.40 -8.63
N LEU A 136 -4.30 -0.99 -7.45
CA LEU A 136 -3.46 -0.49 -6.37
C LEU A 136 -1.97 -0.54 -6.75
N ILE A 137 -1.48 -1.68 -7.24
CA ILE A 137 -0.09 -1.85 -7.71
C ILE A 137 0.25 -0.82 -8.79
N LYS A 138 -0.68 -0.57 -9.72
CA LYS A 138 -0.51 0.46 -10.75
C LYS A 138 -0.42 1.86 -10.14
N LYS A 139 -1.35 2.23 -9.26
CA LYS A 139 -1.37 3.53 -8.57
C LYS A 139 -0.06 3.79 -7.82
N MET A 140 0.43 2.80 -7.07
CA MET A 140 1.69 2.88 -6.35
C MET A 140 2.90 2.98 -7.29
N GLY A 141 2.91 2.24 -8.40
CA GLY A 141 3.94 2.34 -9.43
C GLY A 141 4.02 3.74 -10.07
N ASP A 142 2.87 4.38 -10.30
CA ASP A 142 2.81 5.76 -10.82
C ASP A 142 3.35 6.75 -9.79
N HIS A 143 2.96 6.63 -8.52
CA HIS A 143 3.48 7.47 -7.44
C HIS A 143 5.01 7.34 -7.30
N LEU A 144 5.55 6.13 -7.33
CA LEU A 144 6.99 5.90 -7.31
C LEU A 144 7.72 6.53 -8.50
N THR A 145 7.15 6.40 -9.70
CA THR A 145 7.72 7.01 -10.91
C THR A 145 7.78 8.53 -10.78
N ASN A 146 6.71 9.14 -10.25
CA ASN A 146 6.67 10.58 -10.00
C ASN A 146 7.66 11.02 -8.92
N LEU A 147 7.77 10.28 -7.81
CA LEU A 147 8.74 10.56 -6.74
C LEU A 147 10.18 10.49 -7.25
N ARG A 148 10.53 9.47 -8.05
CA ARG A 148 11.87 9.34 -8.67
C ARG A 148 12.17 10.51 -9.61
N ARG A 149 11.21 10.94 -10.44
CA ARG A 149 11.35 12.11 -11.32
C ARG A 149 11.61 13.40 -10.54
N LEU A 150 10.89 13.62 -9.43
CA LEU A 150 11.09 14.79 -8.57
C LEU A 150 12.45 14.77 -7.88
N ALA A 151 12.93 13.61 -7.43
CA ALA A 151 14.25 13.44 -6.83
C ALA A 151 15.36 13.80 -7.83
N THR A 152 15.29 13.30 -9.07
CA THR A 152 16.25 13.63 -10.13
C THR A 152 16.25 15.13 -10.45
N ARG A 153 15.07 15.76 -10.50
CA ARG A 153 14.97 17.21 -10.71
C ARG A 153 15.68 17.99 -9.60
N ARG A 154 15.45 17.63 -8.33
CA ARG A 154 16.07 18.28 -7.15
C ARG A 154 17.60 18.15 -7.17
N LEU A 155 18.14 17.00 -7.56
CA LEU A 155 19.58 16.80 -7.74
C LEU A 155 20.14 17.65 -8.90
N GLY A 156 19.37 17.83 -9.97
CA GLY A 156 19.69 18.76 -11.06
C GLY A 156 19.84 20.20 -10.56
N TRP A 157 18.89 20.70 -9.78
CA TRP A 157 18.97 22.05 -9.17
C TRP A 157 20.16 22.18 -8.20
N ALA A 158 20.42 21.17 -7.37
CA ALA A 158 21.56 21.16 -6.45
C ALA A 158 22.91 21.20 -7.21
N SER A 159 22.99 20.51 -8.35
CA SER A 159 24.18 20.53 -9.21
C SER A 159 24.39 21.87 -9.92
N ILE A 160 23.30 22.57 -10.28
CA ILE A 160 23.35 23.92 -10.87
C ILE A 160 23.78 24.93 -9.81
N PHE A 161 23.24 24.85 -8.59
CA PHE A 161 23.63 25.73 -7.49
C PHE A 161 25.10 25.52 -7.07
N SER A 162 25.56 24.27 -7.07
CA SER A 162 26.97 23.94 -6.81
C SER A 162 27.91 24.44 -7.92
N LYS A 163 27.44 24.49 -9.19
CA LYS A 163 28.19 25.06 -10.31
C LYS A 163 28.07 26.59 -10.44
N GLY A 164 27.10 27.21 -9.78
CA GLY A 164 26.84 28.66 -9.81
C GLY A 164 27.46 29.45 -8.65
N SER A 165 28.14 28.80 -7.70
CA SER A 165 28.76 29.46 -6.56
C SER A 165 30.19 29.95 -6.87
N LEU A 166 30.31 30.98 -7.70
CA LEU A 166 31.48 31.86 -7.73
C LEU A 166 31.09 33.26 -8.22
N SER A 167 30.32 34.00 -7.42
CA SER A 167 30.47 35.45 -7.16
C SER A 167 29.29 36.00 -6.33
N SER A 168 29.66 36.47 -5.15
CA SER A 168 29.09 37.47 -4.23
C SER A 168 27.70 38.12 -4.45
N THR A 169 26.96 38.20 -3.33
CA THR A 169 26.14 39.35 -2.84
C THR A 169 24.60 39.26 -2.91
N THR A 170 24.01 38.99 -1.74
CA THR A 170 22.66 39.32 -1.20
C THR A 170 21.40 39.20 -2.06
N ARG A 171 20.45 38.35 -1.63
CA ARG A 171 19.26 38.69 -0.81
C ARG A 171 18.28 37.51 -0.86
N SER A 172 17.94 36.93 0.28
CA SER A 172 17.03 35.78 0.41
C SER A 172 15.58 36.12 0.04
N PRO A 173 14.91 35.33 -0.80
CA PRO A 173 13.46 35.37 -0.96
C PRO A 173 12.85 34.01 -0.61
N TRP A 174 13.03 33.54 0.64
CA TRP A 174 12.25 32.39 1.10
C TRP A 174 10.80 32.84 1.32
N ARG A 175 9.89 32.45 0.41
CA ARG A 175 8.45 32.39 0.66
C ARG A 175 8.01 30.91 0.64
N PRO A 176 7.48 30.36 1.74
CA PRO A 176 7.06 28.96 1.84
C PRO A 176 5.61 28.78 1.37
N ALA A 177 5.34 28.94 0.07
CA ALA A 177 3.96 28.78 -0.46
C ALA A 177 3.85 27.91 -1.73
N ALA A 178 4.93 27.21 -2.13
CA ALA A 178 4.97 26.49 -3.41
C ALA A 178 4.96 24.95 -3.28
N PHE A 179 4.73 24.39 -2.09
CA PHE A 179 4.88 22.94 -1.87
C PHE A 179 3.57 22.14 -1.79
N GLU A 180 2.39 22.78 -1.70
CA GLU A 180 1.14 22.07 -1.43
C GLU A 180 0.32 21.62 -2.67
N GLY A 181 0.70 22.03 -3.88
CA GLY A 181 -0.16 21.84 -5.07
C GLY A 181 -0.01 20.55 -5.87
N LEU A 182 0.93 19.65 -5.54
CA LEU A 182 1.38 18.59 -6.46
C LEU A 182 1.12 17.15 -6.03
N LEU A 183 0.60 16.90 -4.82
CA LEU A 183 0.44 15.52 -4.32
C LEU A 183 -1.00 14.99 -4.33
N TRP A 184 -2.04 15.83 -4.31
CA TRP A 184 -3.43 15.36 -4.28
C TRP A 184 -4.44 16.50 -4.50
N GLN A 185 -5.56 16.22 -5.18
CA GLN A 185 -6.79 17.04 -5.11
C GLN A 185 -7.92 16.15 -4.61
N PRO A 186 -8.62 16.52 -3.52
CA PRO A 186 -9.72 15.72 -2.98
C PRO A 186 -10.94 15.75 -3.94
N PRO A 187 -11.71 14.65 -4.04
CA PRO A 187 -12.94 14.65 -4.82
C PRO A 187 -14.01 15.50 -4.09
N GLY A 188 -14.32 16.68 -4.63
CA GLY A 188 -15.42 17.52 -4.12
C GLY A 188 -15.24 19.04 -4.17
N ALA A 189 -14.09 19.56 -4.61
CA ALA A 189 -13.91 21.01 -4.77
C ALA A 189 -14.73 21.55 -5.96
N ARG A 190 -16.00 21.89 -5.70
CA ARG A 190 -16.77 22.79 -6.57
C ARG A 190 -16.07 24.16 -6.53
N ALA A 191 -15.60 24.61 -7.69
CA ALA A 191 -15.21 25.99 -7.89
C ALA A 191 -16.45 26.88 -7.70
N CYS A 192 -16.49 27.67 -6.64
CA CYS A 192 -17.36 28.83 -6.58
C CYS A 192 -16.69 29.95 -7.40
N ALA A 193 -17.32 30.31 -8.51
CA ALA A 193 -17.14 31.60 -9.16
C ALA A 193 -18.10 32.62 -8.52
#